data_AF-A0A8U0INA7-F1
#
_entry.id   AF-A0A8U0INA7-F1
#
_cell.length_a   1.000
_cell.length_b   1.000
_cell.length_c   1.000
_cell.angle_alpha   90.00
_cell.angle_beta   90.00
_cell.angle_gamma   90.00
#
_symmetry.space_group_name_H-M   'P 1'
#
loop_
_entity.id
_entity.type
_entity.pdbx_description
1 polymer ?
#
loop_
_entity_poly.entity_id
_entity_poly.type
_entity_poly.pdbx_seq_one_letter_code
_entity_poly.pdbx_strand_id
1 'polypeptide(L)'
;MSQSTLDEDELFGEAANEVREDVEASLQQASDSLPDTDDVWNVEADNTLGALNALRSALDTGDAEDHLRDAKKWYTMGERADAFEDADDLEAEIERVGEAIEDIEDAKSQVGDLTSTIPGLKNTLEELQSADEEEADGTEADDADDETDADESEEAQADDESAEEAEAAE
;
A
#
# COMPACT_ATOMS: atom_id res chain seq x y z
N MET A 1 -23.15 -4.41 61.20
CA MET A 1 -22.12 -4.61 60.17
C MET A 1 -22.73 -4.25 58.83
N SER A 2 -23.04 -2.96 58.64
CA SER A 2 -23.76 -2.46 57.44
C SER A 2 -23.11 -1.20 56.87
N GLN A 3 -21.94 -0.81 57.39
CA GLN A 3 -21.14 0.30 56.86
C GLN A 3 -20.13 -0.24 55.85
N SER A 4 -19.37 -1.30 56.18
CA SER A 4 -18.39 -1.89 55.25
C SER A 4 -18.95 -2.36 53.91
N THR A 5 -20.18 -2.90 53.86
CA THR A 5 -20.78 -3.36 52.59
C THR A 5 -21.14 -2.21 51.66
N LEU A 6 -21.48 -1.04 52.21
CA LEU A 6 -21.83 0.14 51.43
C LEU A 6 -20.57 0.76 50.82
N ASP A 7 -19.47 0.78 51.59
CA ASP A 7 -18.15 1.24 51.13
C ASP A 7 -17.56 0.29 50.05
N GLU A 8 -17.85 -1.02 50.16
CA GLU A 8 -17.44 -2.03 49.16
C GLU A 8 -18.21 -1.87 47.84
N ASP A 9 -19.54 -1.71 47.87
CA ASP A 9 -20.35 -1.54 46.66
C ASP A 9 -19.99 -0.26 45.87
N GLU A 10 -19.67 0.84 46.56
CA GLU A 10 -19.22 2.09 45.94
C GLU A 10 -17.83 1.95 45.28
N LEU A 11 -16.92 1.18 45.89
CA LEU A 11 -15.61 0.89 45.31
C LEU A 11 -15.69 0.00 44.07
N PHE A 12 -16.58 -0.99 44.06
CA PHE A 12 -16.80 -1.84 42.87
C PHE A 12 -17.42 -1.06 41.71
N GLY A 13 -18.32 -0.12 42.00
CA GLY A 13 -18.88 0.78 40.98
C GLY A 13 -17.83 1.71 40.36
N GLU A 14 -16.93 2.27 41.18
CA GLU A 14 -15.82 3.11 40.67
C GLU A 14 -14.87 2.29 39.78
N ALA A 15 -14.48 1.09 40.20
CA ALA A 15 -13.62 0.21 39.41
C ALA A 15 -14.31 -0.24 38.10
N ALA A 16 -15.62 -0.47 38.13
CA ALA A 16 -16.39 -0.81 36.93
C ALA A 16 -16.41 0.36 35.92
N ASN A 17 -16.60 1.60 36.41
CA ASN A 17 -16.51 2.80 35.57
C ASN A 17 -15.10 2.99 35.01
N GLU A 18 -14.05 2.78 35.79
CA GLU A 18 -12.66 2.89 35.32
C GLU A 18 -12.38 1.91 34.16
N VAL A 19 -12.77 0.64 34.32
CA VAL A 19 -12.61 -0.36 33.26
C VAL A 19 -13.42 -0.02 32.01
N ARG A 20 -14.61 0.57 32.17
CA ARG A 20 -15.41 1.07 31.05
C ARG A 20 -14.71 2.21 30.33
N GLU A 21 -14.23 3.20 31.07
CA GLU A 21 -13.49 4.34 30.51
C GLU A 21 -12.25 3.88 29.74
N ASP A 22 -11.54 2.85 30.22
CA ASP A 22 -10.39 2.27 29.51
C ASP A 22 -10.78 1.65 28.16
N VAL A 23 -11.93 0.96 28.07
CA VAL A 23 -12.46 0.42 26.80
C VAL A 23 -12.80 1.56 25.85
N GLU A 24 -13.58 2.54 26.31
CA GLU A 24 -14.04 3.67 25.50
C GLU A 24 -12.85 4.53 25.02
N ALA A 25 -11.87 4.78 25.88
CA ALA A 25 -10.65 5.49 25.52
C ALA A 25 -9.83 4.73 24.47
N SER A 26 -9.76 3.40 24.57
CA SER A 26 -9.07 2.57 23.58
C SER A 26 -9.80 2.56 22.23
N LEU A 27 -11.14 2.52 22.24
CA LEU A 27 -11.96 2.64 21.02
C LEU A 27 -11.83 4.01 20.35
N GLN A 28 -11.78 5.08 21.15
CA GLN A 28 -11.55 6.42 20.64
C GLN A 28 -10.17 6.52 19.98
N GLN A 29 -9.11 6.01 20.63
CA GLN A 29 -7.77 5.99 20.06
C GLN A 29 -7.69 5.16 18.76
N ALA A 30 -8.42 4.03 18.70
CA ALA A 30 -8.52 3.24 17.47
C ALA A 30 -9.16 4.05 16.34
N SER A 31 -10.27 4.73 16.64
CA SER A 31 -10.99 5.57 15.67
C SER A 31 -10.17 6.78 15.22
N ASP A 32 -9.44 7.43 16.13
CA ASP A 32 -8.57 8.58 15.83
C ASP A 32 -7.33 8.19 15.02
N SER A 33 -6.95 6.91 15.04
CA SER A 33 -5.84 6.38 14.23
C SER A 33 -6.26 6.02 12.80
N LEU A 34 -7.56 5.90 12.54
CA LEU A 34 -8.07 5.64 11.20
C LEU A 34 -7.87 6.84 10.29
N PRO A 35 -7.72 6.61 8.96
CA PRO A 35 -7.57 7.70 8.03
C PRO A 35 -8.83 8.56 7.94
N ASP A 36 -8.63 9.87 7.85
CA ASP A 36 -9.71 10.81 7.64
C ASP A 36 -10.41 10.55 6.30
N THR A 37 -11.74 10.73 6.29
CA THR A 37 -12.55 10.54 5.07
C THR A 37 -12.05 11.42 3.93
N ASP A 38 -11.72 12.68 4.23
CA ASP A 38 -11.23 13.63 3.22
C ASP A 38 -9.88 13.22 2.62
N ASP A 39 -9.00 12.59 3.39
CA ASP A 39 -7.68 12.14 2.92
C ASP A 39 -7.81 11.00 1.91
N VAL A 40 -8.82 10.13 2.06
CA VAL A 40 -9.11 9.02 1.15
C VAL A 40 -9.78 9.53 -0.14
N TRP A 41 -10.69 10.50 -0.06
CA TRP A 41 -11.45 10.97 -1.23
C TRP A 41 -10.72 12.01 -2.07
N ASN A 42 -9.86 12.82 -1.48
CA ASN A 42 -9.23 13.97 -2.14
C ASN A 42 -7.76 13.72 -2.50
N VAL A 43 -7.42 12.49 -2.87
CA VAL A 43 -6.06 12.13 -3.29
C VAL A 43 -5.70 12.82 -4.62
N GLU A 44 -4.61 13.59 -4.62
CA GLU A 44 -4.11 14.32 -5.80
C GLU A 44 -2.87 13.66 -6.40
N ALA A 45 -2.88 13.44 -7.72
CA ALA A 45 -1.71 12.95 -8.47
C ALA A 45 -1.77 13.27 -9.97
N ASP A 46 -0.61 13.39 -10.59
CA ASP A 46 -0.46 13.71 -12.02
C ASP A 46 -0.76 12.52 -12.96
N ASN A 47 -0.79 11.29 -12.43
CA ASN A 47 -1.02 10.08 -13.21
C ASN A 47 -1.67 8.98 -12.36
N THR A 48 -2.21 7.96 -13.03
CA THR A 48 -2.95 6.86 -12.38
C THR A 48 -2.13 6.10 -11.36
N LEU A 49 -0.85 5.83 -11.64
CA LEU A 49 0.02 5.12 -10.71
C LEU A 49 0.35 5.99 -9.49
N GLY A 50 0.52 7.30 -9.68
CA GLY A 50 0.63 8.27 -8.59
C GLY A 50 -0.61 8.27 -7.70
N ALA A 51 -1.81 8.32 -8.30
CA ALA A 51 -3.08 8.32 -7.56
C ALA A 51 -3.26 7.03 -6.76
N LEU A 52 -2.93 5.87 -7.34
CA LEU A 52 -3.00 4.57 -6.64
C LEU A 52 -2.01 4.46 -5.49
N ASN A 53 -0.77 4.93 -5.66
CA ASN A 53 0.22 4.93 -4.57
C ASN A 53 -0.17 5.88 -3.45
N ALA A 54 -0.69 7.06 -3.78
CA ALA A 54 -1.16 8.01 -2.79
C ALA A 54 -2.41 7.48 -2.06
N LEU A 55 -3.37 6.87 -2.76
CA LEU A 55 -4.51 6.20 -2.15
C LEU A 55 -4.08 5.06 -1.23
N ARG A 56 -3.12 4.23 -1.67
CA ARG A 56 -2.58 3.15 -0.83
C ARG A 56 -1.99 3.67 0.48
N SER A 57 -1.32 4.82 0.45
CA SER A 57 -0.78 5.46 1.64
C SER A 57 -1.87 6.11 2.50
N ALA A 58 -2.91 6.65 1.88
CA ALA A 58 -4.05 7.25 2.58
C ALA A 58 -4.93 6.22 3.28
N LEU A 59 -4.89 4.95 2.85
CA LEU A 59 -5.59 3.83 3.50
C LEU A 59 -4.78 3.18 4.64
N ASP A 60 -3.76 3.85 5.17
CA ASP A 60 -3.02 3.33 6.31
C ASP A 60 -3.82 3.49 7.61
N THR A 61 -4.00 2.40 8.36
CA THR A 61 -4.77 2.40 9.61
C THR A 61 -3.94 2.77 10.84
N GLY A 62 -2.65 3.10 10.68
CA GLY A 62 -1.76 3.44 11.79
C GLY A 62 -1.78 2.39 12.92
N ASP A 63 -1.93 2.87 14.16
CA ASP A 63 -1.97 2.04 15.38
C ASP A 63 -3.41 1.58 15.73
N ALA A 64 -4.39 1.73 14.83
CA ALA A 64 -5.80 1.42 15.12
C ALA A 64 -6.03 -0.03 15.56
N GLU A 65 -5.33 -0.99 14.95
CA GLU A 65 -5.42 -2.42 15.30
C GLU A 65 -4.91 -2.68 16.73
N ASP A 66 -3.82 -2.03 17.13
CA ASP A 66 -3.25 -2.17 18.47
C ASP A 66 -4.19 -1.58 19.53
N HIS A 67 -4.77 -0.42 19.26
CA HIS A 67 -5.77 0.19 20.14
C HIS A 67 -7.06 -0.65 20.24
N LEU A 68 -7.53 -1.24 19.14
CA LEU A 68 -8.67 -2.17 19.15
C LEU A 68 -8.35 -3.40 20.01
N ARG A 69 -7.12 -3.91 19.94
CA ARG A 69 -6.69 -5.04 20.77
C ARG A 69 -6.71 -4.70 22.25
N ASP A 70 -6.29 -3.49 22.62
CA ASP A 70 -6.37 -3.00 23.99
C ASP A 70 -7.83 -2.85 24.45
N ALA A 71 -8.72 -2.31 23.60
CA ALA A 71 -10.16 -2.25 23.87
C ALA A 71 -10.75 -3.65 24.13
N LYS A 72 -10.45 -4.62 23.26
CA LYS A 72 -10.87 -6.03 23.41
C LYS A 72 -10.34 -6.64 24.72
N LYS A 73 -9.10 -6.33 25.09
CA LYS A 73 -8.50 -6.82 26.33
C LYS A 73 -9.23 -6.27 27.56
N TRP A 74 -9.46 -4.97 27.62
CA TRP A 74 -10.18 -4.33 28.72
C TRP A 74 -11.63 -4.80 28.79
N TYR A 75 -12.30 -4.91 27.64
CA TYR A 75 -13.67 -5.43 27.55
C TYR A 75 -13.76 -6.84 28.13
N THR A 76 -12.92 -7.77 27.68
CA THR A 76 -12.97 -9.15 28.20
C THR A 76 -12.54 -9.25 29.67
N MET A 77 -11.83 -8.27 30.22
CA MET A 77 -11.52 -8.19 31.65
C MET A 77 -12.74 -7.70 32.43
N GLY A 78 -13.42 -6.64 31.96
CA GLY A 78 -14.62 -6.08 32.59
C GLY A 78 -15.82 -7.00 32.51
N GLU A 79 -16.06 -7.65 31.36
CA GLU A 79 -17.17 -8.60 31.17
C GLU A 79 -17.05 -9.78 32.16
N ARG A 80 -15.84 -10.33 32.34
CA ARG A 80 -15.59 -11.41 33.31
C ARG A 80 -15.79 -10.98 34.76
N ALA A 81 -15.66 -9.68 35.03
CA ALA A 81 -15.88 -9.10 36.34
C ALA A 81 -17.34 -8.65 36.54
N ASP A 82 -18.23 -8.86 35.56
CA ASP A 82 -19.61 -8.36 35.56
C ASP A 82 -19.64 -6.82 35.73
N ALA A 83 -18.65 -6.13 35.14
CA ALA A 83 -18.44 -4.69 35.31
C ALA A 83 -19.35 -3.82 34.42
N PHE A 84 -20.02 -4.41 33.44
CA PHE A 84 -20.81 -3.67 32.45
C PHE A 84 -22.29 -4.04 32.54
N GLU A 85 -23.15 -3.02 32.57
CA GLU A 85 -24.61 -3.21 32.48
C GLU A 85 -25.07 -3.38 31.01
N ASP A 86 -24.23 -2.98 30.06
CA ASP A 86 -24.44 -2.84 28.61
C ASP A 86 -23.28 -3.47 27.81
N ALA A 87 -22.79 -4.63 28.27
CA ALA A 87 -21.69 -5.35 27.63
C ALA A 87 -21.94 -5.59 26.13
N ASP A 88 -23.18 -5.95 25.75
CA ASP A 88 -23.58 -6.19 24.36
C ASP A 88 -23.39 -4.95 23.46
N ASP A 89 -23.64 -3.75 23.99
CA ASP A 89 -23.48 -2.50 23.22
C ASP A 89 -21.99 -2.17 22.98
N LEU A 90 -21.15 -2.41 23.98
CA LEU A 90 -19.69 -2.26 23.86
C LEU A 90 -19.08 -3.29 22.90
N GLU A 91 -19.54 -4.55 22.97
CA GLU A 91 -19.11 -5.59 22.04
C GLU A 91 -19.45 -5.22 20.59
N ALA A 92 -20.67 -4.76 20.35
CA ALA A 92 -21.10 -4.33 19.02
C ALA A 92 -20.29 -3.13 18.49
N GLU A 93 -19.84 -2.21 19.35
CA GLU A 93 -18.93 -1.13 18.96
C GLU A 93 -17.54 -1.65 18.61
N ILE A 94 -16.98 -2.53 19.43
CA ILE A 94 -15.69 -3.19 19.19
C ILE A 94 -15.71 -3.95 17.86
N GLU A 95 -16.78 -4.70 17.58
CA GLU A 95 -16.95 -5.42 16.32
C GLU A 95 -17.01 -4.44 15.14
N ARG A 96 -17.81 -3.38 15.23
CA ARG A 96 -17.92 -2.37 14.16
C ARG A 96 -16.59 -1.72 13.83
N VAL A 97 -15.83 -1.30 14.84
CA VAL A 97 -14.50 -0.71 14.63
C VAL A 97 -13.54 -1.74 14.02
N GLY A 98 -13.60 -2.99 14.48
CA GLY A 98 -12.81 -4.08 13.91
C GLY A 98 -13.10 -4.35 12.44
N GLU A 99 -14.38 -4.45 12.07
CA GLU A 99 -14.81 -4.62 10.68
C GLU A 99 -14.33 -3.46 9.81
N ALA A 100 -14.43 -2.21 10.30
CA ALA A 100 -13.95 -1.04 9.57
C ALA A 100 -12.43 -1.08 9.32
N ILE A 101 -11.63 -1.50 10.30
CA ILE A 101 -10.17 -1.66 10.14
C ILE A 101 -9.87 -2.74 9.10
N GLU A 102 -10.52 -3.90 9.19
CA GLU A 102 -10.34 -5.00 8.23
C GLU A 102 -10.70 -4.57 6.80
N ASP A 103 -11.84 -3.88 6.61
CA ASP A 103 -12.28 -3.38 5.31
C ASP A 103 -11.26 -2.40 4.69
N ILE A 104 -10.65 -1.52 5.50
CA ILE A 104 -9.64 -0.56 5.04
C ILE A 104 -8.35 -1.28 4.63
N GLU A 105 -7.86 -2.22 5.43
CA GLU A 105 -6.65 -2.98 5.11
C GLU A 105 -6.85 -3.88 3.88
N ASP A 106 -8.04 -4.47 3.72
CA ASP A 106 -8.42 -5.20 2.51
C ASP A 106 -8.43 -4.30 1.28
N ALA A 107 -8.98 -3.09 1.39
CA ALA A 107 -8.96 -2.11 0.31
C ALA A 107 -7.51 -1.69 -0.04
N LYS A 108 -6.67 -1.43 0.96
CA LYS A 108 -5.24 -1.10 0.80
C LYS A 108 -4.48 -2.20 0.06
N SER A 109 -4.74 -3.46 0.42
CA SER A 109 -4.18 -4.64 -0.25
C SER A 109 -4.59 -4.70 -1.73
N GLN A 110 -5.89 -4.53 -2.02
CA GLN A 110 -6.41 -4.51 -3.39
C GLN A 110 -5.79 -3.38 -4.24
N VAL A 111 -5.61 -2.19 -3.67
CA VAL A 111 -4.91 -1.08 -4.34
C VAL A 111 -3.44 -1.43 -4.61
N GLY A 112 -2.77 -2.14 -3.69
CA GLY A 112 -1.42 -2.66 -3.88
C GLY A 112 -1.30 -3.65 -5.04
N ASP A 113 -2.23 -4.58 -5.15
CA ASP A 113 -2.31 -5.53 -6.26
C ASP A 113 -2.56 -4.82 -7.60
N LEU A 114 -3.45 -3.83 -7.61
CA LEU A 114 -3.73 -3.02 -8.78
C LEU A 114 -2.49 -2.22 -9.21
N THR A 115 -1.79 -1.60 -8.26
CA THR A 115 -0.54 -0.86 -8.49
C THR A 115 0.53 -1.75 -9.14
N SER A 116 0.56 -3.04 -8.80
CA SER A 116 1.49 -4.01 -9.38
C SER A 116 1.09 -4.45 -10.80
N THR A 117 -0.21 -4.49 -11.10
CA THR A 117 -0.75 -4.97 -12.38
C THR A 117 -0.70 -3.91 -13.49
N ILE A 118 -0.95 -2.65 -13.15
CA ILE A 118 -1.05 -1.53 -14.12
C ILE A 118 0.22 -1.34 -14.98
N PRO A 119 1.45 -1.39 -14.44
CA PRO A 119 2.66 -1.29 -15.26
C PRO A 119 2.78 -2.40 -16.30
N GLY A 120 2.37 -3.63 -15.97
CA GLY A 120 2.36 -4.75 -16.91
C GLY A 120 1.38 -4.52 -18.07
N LEU A 121 0.18 -4.03 -17.77
CA LEU A 121 -0.80 -3.67 -18.79
C LEU A 121 -0.29 -2.55 -19.72
N LYS A 122 0.39 -1.54 -19.17
CA LYS A 122 1.00 -0.47 -19.96
C LYS A 122 2.00 -1.05 -20.96
N ASN A 123 2.90 -1.92 -20.52
CA ASN A 123 3.91 -2.54 -21.38
C ASN A 123 3.27 -3.38 -22.50
N THR A 124 2.26 -4.19 -22.18
CA THR A 124 1.51 -4.97 -23.19
C THR A 124 0.85 -4.07 -24.23
N LEU A 125 0.25 -2.95 -23.82
CA LEU A 125 -0.37 -2.01 -24.76
C LEU A 125 0.67 -1.34 -25.66
N GLU A 126 1.82 -0.95 -25.11
CA GLU A 126 2.94 -0.36 -25.88
C GLU A 126 3.50 -1.36 -26.89
N GLU A 127 3.69 -2.64 -26.51
CA GLU A 127 4.15 -3.69 -27.41
C GLU A 127 3.17 -3.92 -28.58
N LEU A 128 1.87 -3.95 -28.30
CA LEU A 128 0.85 -4.10 -29.35
C LEU A 128 0.80 -2.89 -30.30
N GLN A 129 1.06 -1.68 -29.81
CA GLN A 129 1.07 -0.47 -30.63
C GLN A 129 2.31 -0.39 -31.51
N SER A 130 3.49 -0.72 -30.97
CA SER A 130 4.74 -0.73 -31.74
C SER A 130 4.76 -1.83 -32.80
N ALA A 131 4.14 -2.99 -32.54
CA ALA A 131 4.01 -4.05 -33.55
C ALA A 131 3.15 -3.65 -34.76
N ASP A 132 2.16 -2.76 -34.57
CA ASP A 132 1.31 -2.24 -35.65
C ASP A 132 2.02 -1.12 -36.46
N GLU A 133 2.94 -0.39 -35.83
CA GLU A 133 3.76 0.65 -36.47
C GLU A 133 4.86 0.07 -37.36
N GLU A 134 5.49 -1.06 -36.99
CA GLU A 134 6.49 -1.74 -37.84
C GLU A 134 5.90 -2.37 -39.12
N GLU A 135 4.62 -2.77 -39.12
CA GLU A 135 3.93 -3.26 -40.33
C GLU A 135 3.56 -2.12 -41.31
N ALA A 136 3.55 -0.86 -40.86
CA ALA A 136 3.22 0.29 -41.70
C ALA A 136 4.42 0.92 -42.41
N ASP A 137 5.64 0.76 -41.88
CA ASP A 137 6.88 1.35 -42.44
C ASP A 137 7.54 0.46 -43.53
N GLY A 138 7.13 -0.81 -43.66
CA GLY A 138 7.70 -1.78 -44.61
C GLY A 138 7.32 -1.62 -46.09
N THR A 139 6.75 -0.49 -46.53
CA THR A 139 6.33 -0.27 -47.93
C THR A 139 6.88 1.00 -48.60
N GLU A 140 7.98 1.57 -48.11
CA GLU A 140 8.77 2.49 -48.94
C GLU A 140 9.60 1.68 -49.95
N ALA A 141 9.11 1.71 -51.18
CA ALA A 141 9.74 1.16 -52.37
C ALA A 141 11.15 1.71 -52.57
N ASP A 142 12.17 0.86 -52.42
CA ASP A 142 13.48 1.06 -53.05
C ASP A 142 13.46 0.39 -54.43
N ASP A 143 12.71 1.03 -55.34
CA ASP A 143 12.77 0.81 -56.78
C ASP A 143 13.66 1.94 -57.34
N ALA A 144 14.98 1.75 -57.27
CA ALA A 144 15.94 2.61 -57.97
C ALA A 144 17.27 1.88 -58.26
N ASP A 145 17.41 1.54 -59.54
CA ASP A 145 18.66 1.50 -60.32
C ASP A 145 19.61 0.30 -60.17
N ASP A 146 19.34 -0.66 -61.05
CA ASP A 146 20.30 -1.49 -61.78
C ASP A 146 21.41 -0.65 -62.43
N GLU A 147 22.62 -0.64 -61.87
CA GLU A 147 23.85 -0.38 -62.64
C GLU A 147 24.96 -1.31 -62.11
N THR A 148 25.07 -2.47 -62.75
CA THR A 148 26.25 -3.33 -62.69
C THR A 148 27.46 -2.58 -63.27
N ASP A 149 28.35 -2.08 -62.42
CA ASP A 149 29.70 -1.71 -62.84
C ASP A 149 30.71 -2.64 -62.15
N ALA A 150 31.16 -3.61 -62.95
CA ALA A 150 32.27 -4.49 -62.65
C ALA A 150 33.54 -3.77 -63.11
N ASP A 151 34.35 -3.28 -62.16
CA ASP A 151 35.75 -2.99 -62.43
C ASP A 151 36.62 -3.55 -61.30
N GLU A 152 37.41 -4.55 -61.69
CA GLU A 152 38.48 -5.16 -60.91
C GLU A 152 39.58 -4.12 -60.64
N SER A 153 40.11 -4.06 -59.42
CA SER A 153 41.48 -3.61 -59.20
C SER A 153 42.08 -4.19 -57.93
N GLU A 154 43.06 -5.05 -58.19
CA GLU A 154 44.01 -5.75 -57.34
C GLU A 154 44.78 -4.91 -56.30
N GLU A 155 45.03 -5.56 -55.15
CA GLU A 155 46.32 -5.66 -54.42
C GLU A 155 47.02 -4.37 -53.89
N ALA A 156 47.21 -4.28 -52.57
CA ALA A 156 48.56 -4.15 -51.97
C ALA A 156 48.56 -4.24 -50.44
N GLN A 157 49.47 -5.10 -49.96
CA GLN A 157 49.89 -5.42 -48.60
C GLN A 157 50.53 -4.28 -47.78
N ALA A 158 50.53 -4.55 -46.46
CA ALA A 158 51.64 -4.47 -45.50
C ALA A 158 51.81 -3.25 -44.57
N ASP A 159 51.95 -3.65 -43.30
CA ASP A 159 52.83 -3.15 -42.23
C ASP A 159 52.67 -1.73 -41.67
N ASP A 160 52.32 -1.69 -40.37
CA ASP A 160 53.23 -1.08 -39.38
C ASP A 160 53.07 -1.78 -38.01
N GLU A 161 54.11 -2.51 -37.62
CA GLU A 161 54.36 -3.00 -36.25
C GLU A 161 54.84 -1.87 -35.34
N SER A 162 54.74 -2.10 -34.02
CA SER A 162 55.47 -1.44 -32.90
C SER A 162 54.72 -0.27 -32.25
N ALA A 163 54.70 -0.05 -30.93
CA ALA A 163 55.53 -0.56 -29.84
C ALA A 163 54.81 -0.35 -28.49
N GLU A 164 55.14 -1.22 -27.53
CA GLU A 164 55.47 -0.95 -26.11
C GLU A 164 54.52 -0.08 -25.24
N GLU A 165 53.94 -0.64 -24.18
CA GLU A 165 54.52 -0.77 -22.82
C GLU A 165 54.52 0.55 -22.03
N ALA A 166 53.70 0.66 -20.97
CA ALA A 166 54.06 1.22 -19.65
C ALA A 166 52.84 1.46 -18.74
N GLU A 167 52.89 0.82 -17.57
CA GLU A 167 52.57 1.30 -16.20
C GLU A 167 51.15 1.83 -15.87
N ALA A 168 50.40 1.29 -14.90
CA ALA A 168 50.64 1.07 -13.47
C ALA A 168 50.79 2.36 -12.63
N ALA A 169 50.05 2.41 -11.52
CA ALA A 169 49.90 3.48 -10.51
C ALA A 169 48.90 4.60 -10.92
N GLU A 170 47.93 5.02 -10.11
CA GLU A 170 47.70 4.93 -8.67
C GLU A 170 46.19 5.05 -8.38
#